data_AF-A0A8J4DZ26-F1
#
_entry.id   AF-A0A8J4DZ26-F1
#
_cell.length_a   1.000
_cell.length_b   1.000
_cell.length_c   1.000
_cell.angle_alpha   90.00
_cell.angle_beta   90.00
_cell.angle_gamma   90.00
#
_symmetry.space_group_name_H-M   'P 1'
#
loop_
_entity.id
_entity.type
_entity.pdbx_description
1 polymer ?
#
loop_
_entity_poly.entity_id
_entity_poly.type
_entity_poly.pdbx_seq_one_letter_code
_entity_poly.pdbx_strand_id
1 'polypeptide(L)'
;MRPRYVLFALSATAALLLSGCSSSADEYADSLKKAGFDHVKVTQDKETKKVYNKKKKKNESKSEIVAYDFDWTVNTDADGTTCVVELEHAASKSGSLTGNGWYIDEVNGNDVSDSPTSPNPDAVREYLKSHNVDC
;
A
#
# COMPACT_ATOMS: atom_id res chain seq x y z
N MET A 1 47.86 -28.40 4.88
CA MET A 1 47.19 -27.11 5.16
C MET A 1 47.63 -26.07 4.13
N ARG A 2 46.72 -25.20 3.70
CA ARG A 2 46.77 -24.16 2.62
C ARG A 2 45.98 -24.52 1.35
N PRO A 3 45.33 -23.53 0.70
CA PRO A 3 43.86 -23.48 0.69
C PRO A 3 43.23 -23.81 -0.68
N ARG A 4 41.99 -24.30 -0.63
CA ARG A 4 41.07 -24.39 -1.77
C ARG A 4 40.47 -23.00 -2.02
N TYR A 5 40.78 -22.41 -3.17
CA TYR A 5 40.10 -21.23 -3.67
C TYR A 5 38.69 -21.63 -4.11
N VAL A 6 37.67 -21.14 -3.41
CA VAL A 6 36.27 -21.21 -3.83
C VAL A 6 35.95 -19.90 -4.54
N LEU A 7 35.85 -19.97 -5.87
CA LEU A 7 35.29 -18.92 -6.71
C LEU A 7 33.79 -18.82 -6.41
N PHE A 8 33.40 -17.89 -5.55
CA PHE A 8 32.01 -17.45 -5.49
C PHE A 8 31.75 -16.52 -6.68
N ALA A 9 31.02 -17.06 -7.66
CA ALA A 9 30.41 -16.26 -8.71
C ALA A 9 29.37 -15.33 -8.04
N LEU A 10 29.74 -14.08 -7.81
CA LEU A 10 28.79 -13.01 -7.51
C LEU A 10 27.98 -12.76 -8.78
N SER A 11 26.75 -13.26 -8.81
CA SER A 11 25.74 -12.88 -9.78
C SER A 11 25.49 -11.37 -9.65
N ALA A 12 25.82 -10.66 -10.72
CA ALA A 12 25.59 -9.23 -10.86
C ALA A 12 24.09 -8.91 -10.79
N THR A 13 23.64 -8.28 -9.70
CA THR A 13 22.37 -7.58 -9.68
C THR A 13 22.56 -6.26 -10.43
N ALA A 14 22.19 -6.28 -11.71
CA ALA A 14 22.00 -5.09 -12.51
C ALA A 14 20.90 -4.24 -11.88
N ALA A 15 21.29 -3.24 -11.10
CA ALA A 15 20.40 -2.17 -10.65
C ALA A 15 20.05 -1.31 -11.87
N LEU A 16 18.99 -1.70 -12.59
CA LEU A 16 18.29 -0.84 -13.52
C LEU A 16 17.51 0.19 -12.71
N LEU A 17 18.21 1.21 -12.22
CA LEU A 17 17.59 2.44 -11.75
C LEU A 17 17.10 3.20 -12.99
N LEU A 18 15.89 2.83 -13.42
CA LEU A 18 15.13 3.59 -14.39
C LEU A 18 14.83 4.96 -13.79
N SER A 19 15.40 5.96 -14.45
CA SER A 19 15.11 7.38 -14.36
C SER A 19 13.61 7.71 -14.29
N GLY A 20 13.18 8.37 -13.21
CA GLY A 20 12.39 9.60 -13.30
C GLY A 20 10.92 9.56 -13.75
N CYS A 21 10.22 8.44 -13.62
CA CYS A 21 8.74 8.44 -13.59
C CYS A 21 8.30 8.08 -12.17
N SER A 22 7.90 9.08 -11.37
CA SER A 22 7.19 8.82 -10.11
C SER A 22 5.93 8.02 -10.46
N SER A 23 5.80 6.79 -9.96
CA SER A 23 4.57 6.02 -10.16
C SER A 23 3.51 6.52 -9.18
N SER A 24 2.23 6.35 -9.51
CA SER A 24 1.12 6.67 -8.61
C SER A 24 1.24 6.01 -7.22
N ALA A 25 1.86 4.82 -7.15
CA ALA A 25 2.14 4.13 -5.89
C ALA A 25 3.24 4.84 -5.08
N ASP A 26 4.26 5.41 -5.74
CA ASP A 26 5.30 6.19 -5.07
C ASP A 26 4.71 7.49 -4.50
N GLU A 27 3.77 8.12 -5.21
CA GLU A 27 3.08 9.31 -4.72
C GLU A 27 2.26 9.00 -3.46
N TYR A 28 1.57 7.85 -3.42
CA TYR A 28 0.86 7.40 -2.22
C TYR A 28 1.80 7.03 -1.07
N ALA A 29 2.91 6.35 -1.35
CA ALA A 29 3.90 6.05 -0.33
C ALA A 29 4.51 7.33 0.26
N ASP A 30 4.79 8.33 -0.57
CA ASP A 30 5.35 9.61 -0.13
C ASP A 30 4.35 10.46 0.63
N SER A 31 3.05 10.36 0.33
CA SER A 31 2.02 11.04 1.10
C SER A 31 1.83 10.45 2.49
N LEU A 32 1.87 9.11 2.61
CA LEU A 32 1.87 8.41 3.89
C LEU A 32 3.09 8.83 4.74
N LYS A 33 4.29 8.84 4.16
CA LYS A 33 5.50 9.31 4.85
C LYS A 33 5.37 10.77 5.31
N LYS A 34 4.82 11.66 4.47
CA LYS A 34 4.59 13.07 4.83
C LYS A 34 3.56 13.23 5.94
N ALA A 35 2.57 12.34 6.01
CA ALA A 35 1.59 12.30 7.09
C ALA A 35 2.18 11.78 8.42
N GLY A 36 3.40 11.22 8.39
CA GLY A 36 4.12 10.76 9.58
C GLY A 36 4.14 9.24 9.78
N PHE A 37 3.72 8.46 8.78
CA PHE A 37 3.85 7.01 8.83
C PHE A 37 5.28 6.58 8.49
N ASP A 38 5.81 5.67 9.31
CA ASP A 38 7.12 5.05 9.11
C ASP A 38 7.00 3.68 8.43
N HIS A 39 8.12 3.19 7.88
CA HIS A 39 8.22 1.85 7.27
C HIS A 39 7.17 1.54 6.18
N VAL A 40 6.71 2.58 5.48
CA VAL A 40 5.65 2.48 4.46
C VAL A 40 6.02 1.50 3.35
N LYS A 41 5.19 0.48 3.16
CA LYS A 41 5.23 -0.47 2.05
C LYS A 41 3.83 -0.59 1.44
N VAL A 42 3.66 -0.02 0.25
CA VAL A 42 2.39 -0.01 -0.47
C VAL A 42 2.18 -1.30 -1.25
N THR A 43 0.98 -1.87 -1.17
CA THR A 43 0.48 -2.97 -1.99
C THR A 43 -0.47 -2.42 -3.07
N GLN A 44 -0.63 -3.15 -4.17
CA GLN A 44 -1.53 -2.75 -5.26
C GLN A 44 -2.62 -3.80 -5.43
N ASP A 45 -3.88 -3.43 -5.22
CA ASP A 45 -4.99 -4.28 -5.63
C ASP A 45 -5.29 -4.12 -7.12
N LYS A 46 -5.55 -5.25 -7.79
CA LYS A 46 -5.71 -5.35 -9.25
C LYS A 46 -6.92 -6.18 -9.63
N GLU A 47 -7.87 -5.53 -10.29
CA GLU A 47 -8.98 -6.22 -10.94
C GLU A 47 -8.67 -6.59 -12.38
N THR A 48 -9.24 -7.70 -12.84
CA THR A 48 -9.21 -8.09 -14.26
C THR A 48 -10.56 -7.84 -14.91
N LYS A 49 -10.61 -6.90 -15.86
CA LYS A 49 -11.82 -6.57 -16.64
C LYS A 49 -11.73 -7.10 -18.07
N LYS A 50 -12.88 -7.49 -18.63
CA LYS A 50 -13.01 -7.84 -20.04
C LYS A 50 -13.25 -6.57 -20.85
N VAL A 51 -12.36 -6.27 -21.78
CA VAL A 51 -12.46 -5.10 -22.66
C VAL A 51 -12.56 -5.58 -24.11
N TYR A 52 -13.56 -5.09 -24.83
CA TYR A 52 -13.72 -5.41 -26.25
C TYR A 52 -12.67 -4.69 -27.09
N ASN A 53 -11.79 -5.46 -27.74
CA ASN A 53 -10.81 -4.93 -28.68
C ASN A 53 -11.45 -4.81 -30.07
N LYS A 54 -11.84 -3.59 -30.46
CA LYS A 54 -12.44 -3.29 -31.77
C LYS A 54 -11.55 -3.72 -32.96
N LYS A 55 -10.22 -3.59 -32.84
CA LYS A 55 -9.28 -3.95 -33.93
C LYS A 55 -9.23 -5.46 -34.15
N LYS A 56 -9.25 -6.24 -33.07
CA LYS A 56 -9.20 -7.72 -33.12
C LYS A 56 -10.57 -8.39 -33.11
N LYS A 57 -11.65 -7.61 -33.02
CA LYS A 57 -13.05 -8.05 -32.91
C LYS A 57 -13.28 -9.12 -31.83
N LYS A 58 -12.57 -9.04 -30.70
CA LYS A 58 -12.66 -10.00 -29.59
C LYS A 58 -12.50 -9.34 -28.23
N ASN A 59 -13.00 -10.00 -27.18
CA ASN A 59 -12.76 -9.59 -25.80
C ASN A 59 -11.34 -9.96 -25.36
N GLU A 60 -10.66 -9.04 -24.71
CA GLU A 60 -9.36 -9.25 -24.08
C GLU A 60 -9.47 -8.99 -22.57
N SER A 61 -8.72 -9.73 -21.77
CA SER A 61 -8.57 -9.42 -20.35
C SER A 61 -7.57 -8.27 -20.20
N LYS A 62 -7.93 -7.25 -19.44
CA LYS A 62 -7.03 -6.17 -19.03
C LYS A 62 -7.04 -6.10 -17.51
N SER A 63 -5.85 -6.13 -16.91
CA SER A 63 -5.68 -5.85 -15.48
C SER A 63 -5.57 -4.35 -15.28
N GLU A 64 -6.27 -3.83 -14.29
CA GLU A 64 -6.16 -2.45 -13.83
C GLU A 64 -5.99 -2.43 -12.32
N ILE A 65 -5.24 -1.43 -11.84
CA ILE A 65 -5.08 -1.20 -10.40
C ILE A 65 -6.33 -0.47 -9.94
N VAL A 66 -6.94 -0.98 -8.86
CA VAL A 66 -8.18 -0.44 -8.29
C VAL A 66 -8.00 0.15 -6.90
N ALA A 67 -6.94 -0.20 -6.19
CA ALA A 67 -6.61 0.41 -4.90
C ALA A 67 -5.10 0.36 -4.62
N TYR A 68 -4.68 1.17 -3.65
CA TYR A 68 -3.39 1.05 -3.00
C TYR A 68 -3.54 0.92 -1.50
N ASP A 69 -2.87 -0.06 -0.92
CA ASP A 69 -3.09 -0.46 0.46
C ASP A 69 -1.79 -0.33 1.23
N PHE A 70 -1.89 0.03 2.50
CA PHE A 70 -0.76 0.11 3.41
C PHE A 70 -1.15 -0.43 4.79
N ASP A 71 -0.55 -1.56 5.15
CA ASP A 71 -0.70 -2.15 6.48
C ASP A 71 0.23 -1.46 7.48
N TRP A 72 -0.38 -0.93 8.54
CA TRP A 72 0.32 -0.31 9.64
C TRP A 72 0.05 -1.04 10.96
N THR A 73 1.12 -1.51 11.61
CA THR A 73 1.02 -2.07 12.96
C THR A 73 1.09 -0.95 13.99
N VAL A 74 0.05 -0.81 14.80
CA VAL A 74 -0.10 0.23 15.82
C VAL A 74 -0.41 -0.36 17.19
N ASN A 75 0.08 0.30 18.23
CA ASN A 75 -0.28 0.12 19.62
C ASN A 75 -0.84 1.47 20.14
N THR A 76 -1.91 1.44 20.93
CA THR A 76 -2.63 2.59 21.49
C THR A 76 -2.38 2.83 23.00
N ASP A 77 -1.35 2.18 23.53
CA ASP A 77 -0.63 2.45 24.79
C ASP A 77 -1.28 1.95 26.09
N ALA A 78 -2.24 1.01 26.04
CA ALA A 78 -2.87 0.45 27.25
C ALA A 78 -2.47 -1.00 27.56
N ASP A 79 -2.24 -1.82 26.53
CA ASP A 79 -1.81 -3.20 26.65
C ASP A 79 -0.73 -3.49 25.59
N GLY A 80 0.01 -4.60 25.72
CA GLY A 80 1.01 -4.99 24.71
C GLY A 80 0.39 -5.46 23.39
N THR A 81 -0.91 -5.24 23.17
CA THR A 81 -1.65 -5.71 22.01
C THR A 81 -1.36 -4.78 20.84
N THR A 82 -1.28 -5.33 19.65
CA THR A 82 -1.05 -4.55 18.43
C THR A 82 -2.19 -4.78 17.47
N CYS A 83 -2.67 -3.71 16.86
CA CYS A 83 -3.61 -3.78 15.75
C CYS A 83 -2.88 -3.67 14.41
N VAL A 84 -3.37 -4.39 13.41
CA VAL A 84 -3.03 -4.14 12.01
C VAL A 84 -4.14 -3.27 11.44
N VAL A 85 -3.76 -2.07 11.00
CA VAL A 85 -4.65 -1.10 10.37
C VAL A 85 -4.32 -1.05 8.89
N GLU A 86 -5.28 -1.35 8.04
CA GLU A 86 -5.13 -1.19 6.60
C GLU A 86 -5.59 0.22 6.19
N LEU A 87 -4.68 0.98 5.58
CA LEU A 87 -5.00 2.26 4.96
C LEU A 87 -5.15 2.06 3.45
N GLU A 88 -6.35 2.29 2.92
CA GLU A 88 -6.68 2.10 1.52
C GLU A 88 -6.84 3.43 0.78
N HIS A 89 -6.31 3.52 -0.43
CA HIS A 89 -6.67 4.52 -1.42
C HIS A 89 -7.34 3.88 -2.63
N ALA A 90 -8.68 3.90 -2.65
CA ALA A 90 -9.46 3.33 -3.74
C ALA A 90 -9.49 4.22 -5.01
N ALA A 91 -9.56 3.58 -6.17
CA ALA A 91 -9.69 4.22 -7.47
C ALA A 91 -11.14 4.65 -7.72
N SER A 92 -11.49 5.89 -7.39
CA SER A 92 -12.80 6.47 -7.78
C SER A 92 -12.97 6.67 -9.29
N LYS A 93 -11.87 6.77 -10.06
CA LYS A 93 -11.87 6.88 -11.53
C LYS A 93 -10.48 6.57 -12.10
N SER A 94 -10.37 6.44 -13.42
CA SER A 94 -9.07 6.25 -14.08
C SER A 94 -8.09 7.38 -13.71
N GLY A 95 -6.93 7.01 -13.15
CA GLY A 95 -5.90 7.95 -12.71
C GLY A 95 -6.19 8.66 -11.38
N SER A 96 -7.18 8.23 -10.59
CA SER A 96 -7.48 8.84 -9.28
C SER A 96 -6.53 8.40 -8.18
N LEU A 97 -5.78 7.31 -8.39
CA LEU A 97 -4.77 6.84 -7.46
C LEU A 97 -3.61 7.83 -7.45
N THR A 98 -3.67 8.79 -6.53
CA THR A 98 -2.67 9.84 -6.33
C THR A 98 -2.56 10.06 -4.84
N GLY A 99 -1.41 10.53 -4.33
CA GLY A 99 -1.12 10.50 -2.89
C GLY A 99 -1.94 11.44 -1.99
N ASN A 100 -3.28 11.42 -2.01
CA ASN A 100 -4.25 12.01 -1.06
C ASN A 100 -5.62 11.35 -1.25
N GLY A 101 -6.42 11.28 -0.19
CA GLY A 101 -7.77 10.72 -0.24
C GLY A 101 -7.86 9.24 0.17
N TRP A 102 -6.84 8.71 0.85
CA TRP A 102 -6.91 7.40 1.50
C TRP A 102 -7.71 7.47 2.80
N TYR A 103 -8.10 6.33 3.37
CA TYR A 103 -8.83 6.20 4.64
C TYR A 103 -8.43 4.91 5.34
N ILE A 104 -8.92 4.68 6.56
CA ILE A 104 -8.83 3.39 7.24
C ILE A 104 -9.90 2.49 6.67
N ASP A 105 -9.50 1.39 6.04
CA ASP A 105 -10.43 0.42 5.43
C ASP A 105 -10.72 -0.74 6.38
N GLU A 106 -9.66 -1.32 6.95
CA GLU A 106 -9.79 -2.44 7.89
C GLU A 106 -8.99 -2.23 9.18
N VAL A 107 -9.50 -2.83 10.26
CA VAL A 107 -8.76 -3.02 11.51
C VAL A 107 -8.82 -4.48 11.92
N ASN A 108 -7.65 -5.13 11.99
CA ASN A 108 -7.49 -6.56 12.25
C ASN A 108 -8.31 -7.45 11.30
N GLY A 109 -8.39 -7.07 10.01
CA GLY A 109 -9.14 -7.82 9.01
C GLY A 109 -10.66 -7.59 9.05
N ASN A 110 -11.14 -6.56 9.74
CA ASN A 110 -12.55 -6.20 9.80
C ASN A 110 -12.76 -4.82 9.22
N ASP A 111 -13.65 -4.72 8.23
CA ASP A 111 -14.07 -3.46 7.62
C ASP A 111 -14.49 -2.46 8.69
N VAL A 112 -14.09 -1.21 8.48
CA VAL A 112 -14.53 -0.10 9.29
C VAL A 112 -15.29 0.92 8.45
N SER A 113 -16.18 1.66 9.12
CA SER A 113 -16.97 2.71 8.48
C SER A 113 -16.63 4.07 9.08
N ASP A 114 -17.00 5.13 8.35
CA ASP A 114 -16.87 6.52 8.79
C ASP A 114 -15.43 6.94 9.16
N SER A 115 -14.44 6.37 8.47
CA SER A 115 -13.04 6.69 8.66
C SER A 115 -12.70 8.12 8.18
N PRO A 116 -11.86 8.87 8.91
CA PRO A 116 -11.35 10.15 8.43
C PRO A 116 -10.59 10.00 7.11
N THR A 117 -10.67 11.03 6.26
CA THR A 117 -9.88 11.08 5.04
C THR A 117 -8.44 11.48 5.34
N SER A 118 -7.51 10.64 4.89
CA SER A 118 -6.06 10.80 4.94
C SER A 118 -5.55 11.11 6.35
N PRO A 119 -5.88 10.27 7.35
CA PRO A 119 -5.49 10.51 8.72
C PRO A 119 -3.98 10.40 8.87
N ASN A 120 -3.43 11.21 9.78
CA ASN A 120 -2.07 10.99 10.29
C ASN A 120 -2.09 9.89 11.39
N PRO A 121 -0.94 9.39 11.85
CA PRO A 121 -0.88 8.33 12.86
C PRO A 121 -1.67 8.65 14.15
N ASP A 122 -1.67 9.90 14.59
CA ASP A 122 -2.37 10.30 15.82
C ASP A 122 -3.89 10.27 15.63
N ALA A 123 -4.39 10.73 14.48
CA ALA A 123 -5.80 10.63 14.12
C ALA A 123 -6.26 9.17 13.99
N VAL A 124 -5.40 8.26 13.51
CA VAL A 124 -5.71 6.82 13.52
C VAL A 124 -5.83 6.31 14.95
N ARG A 125 -4.90 6.65 15.86
CA ARG A 125 -4.99 6.26 17.27
C ARG A 125 -6.24 6.80 17.96
N GLU A 126 -6.60 8.05 17.69
CA GLU A 126 -7.84 8.65 18.19
C GLU A 126 -9.08 7.95 17.63
N TYR A 127 -9.07 7.61 16.33
CA TYR A 127 -10.13 6.83 15.70
C TYR A 127 -10.33 5.49 16.41
N LEU A 128 -9.26 4.71 16.59
CA LEU A 128 -9.30 3.41 17.28
C LEU A 128 -9.87 3.54 18.70
N LYS A 129 -9.39 4.53 19.47
CA LYS A 129 -9.89 4.81 20.82
C LYS A 129 -11.37 5.18 20.85
N SER A 130 -11.81 6.05 19.94
CA SER A 130 -13.22 6.48 19.88
C SER A 130 -14.19 5.36 19.48
N HIS A 131 -13.69 4.32 18.79
CA HIS A 131 -14.47 3.15 18.37
C HIS A 131 -14.31 1.96 19.33
N ASN A 132 -13.66 2.15 20.48
CA ASN A 132 -13.36 1.10 21.46
C ASN A 132 -12.61 -0.11 20.86
N VAL A 133 -11.71 0.15 19.90
CA VAL A 133 -10.76 -0.85 19.44
C VAL A 133 -9.61 -0.88 20.43
N ASP A 134 -9.38 -2.04 21.04
CA ASP A 134 -8.31 -2.25 22.03
C ASP A 134 -7.02 -2.69 21.34
N CYS A 135 -6.03 -1.81 21.41
CA CYS A 135 -4.64 -1.97 21.01
C CYS A 135 -3.79 -1.08 21.95
#